data_AF-A0A529SK73-F1
#
_entry.id   AF-A0A529SK73-F1
#
_cell.length_a   1.000
_cell.length_b   1.000
_cell.length_c   1.000
_cell.angle_alpha   90.00
_cell.angle_beta   90.00
_cell.angle_gamma   90.00
#
_symmetry.space_group_name_H-M   'P 1'
#
loop_
_entity.id
_entity.type
_entity.pdbx_description
1 polymer ?
#
loop_
_entity_poly.entity_id
_entity_poly.type
_entity_poly.pdbx_seq_one_letter_code
_entity_poly.pdbx_strand_id
1 'polypeptide(L)'
;MSQMPDKPRPDWDPRSDTVVSNQIKAYDAMRHRCQVALSDYLGWSLFRHEDVARALDDHQTFSSVVSRHLSVPSGMDPPLHTAYRRLIERHFEPQRVESFEPLCRAISADLVSGLERRAEINLVTQLA
;
A
#
# COMPACT_ATOMS: atom_id res chain seq x y z
N MET A 1 10.45 34.96 23.01
CA MET A 1 10.13 34.52 21.63
C MET A 1 10.85 33.21 21.39
N SER A 2 10.18 32.06 21.55
CA SER A 2 10.79 30.77 21.23
C SER A 2 11.02 30.70 19.72
N GLN A 3 12.27 30.51 19.32
CA GLN A 3 12.66 30.15 17.97
C GLN A 3 11.90 28.88 17.58
N MET A 4 11.11 28.94 16.50
CA MET A 4 10.61 27.71 15.90
C MET A 4 11.80 26.88 15.45
N PRO A 5 11.84 25.56 15.72
CA PRO A 5 12.89 24.71 15.20
C PRO A 5 12.91 24.80 13.67
N ASP A 6 14.11 24.85 13.10
CA ASP A 6 14.31 24.95 11.66
C ASP A 6 13.62 23.75 10.97
N LYS A 7 12.93 24.02 9.85
CA LYS A 7 12.14 22.98 9.20
C LYS A 7 13.10 21.90 8.65
N PRO A 8 12.89 20.62 8.94
CA PRO A 8 13.75 19.57 8.40
C PRO A 8 13.72 19.62 6.87
N ARG A 9 14.91 19.50 6.26
CA ARG A 9 15.06 19.52 4.81
C ARG A 9 14.86 18.10 4.25
N PRO A 10 14.25 17.95 3.08
CA PRO A 10 14.18 16.67 2.40
C PRO A 10 15.57 16.10 2.15
N ASP A 11 15.76 14.83 2.50
CA ASP A 11 17.03 14.10 2.35
C ASP A 11 16.90 12.87 1.42
N TRP A 12 15.70 12.71 0.83
CA TRP A 12 15.33 11.65 -0.09
C TRP A 12 14.18 12.07 -1.01
N ASP A 13 14.19 11.57 -2.26
CA ASP A 13 13.08 11.71 -3.20
C ASP A 13 12.64 10.34 -3.76
N PRO A 14 11.46 9.82 -3.35
CA PRO A 14 10.95 8.53 -3.82
C PRO A 14 10.59 8.52 -5.31
N ARG A 15 10.54 9.68 -5.98
CA ARG A 15 10.22 9.81 -7.40
C ARG A 15 11.44 10.09 -8.29
N SER A 16 12.63 10.20 -7.72
CA SER A 16 13.83 10.42 -8.52
C SER A 16 14.09 9.24 -9.47
N ASP A 17 14.71 9.52 -10.62
CA ASP A 17 14.97 8.50 -11.65
C ASP A 17 15.77 7.29 -11.11
N THR A 18 16.69 7.55 -10.17
CA THR A 18 17.46 6.50 -9.51
C THR A 18 16.58 5.56 -8.69
N VAL A 19 15.54 6.08 -8.05
CA VAL A 19 14.61 5.28 -7.25
C VAL A 19 13.63 4.55 -8.14
N VAL A 20 13.03 5.25 -9.11
CA VAL A 20 12.02 4.67 -10.00
C VAL A 20 12.60 3.56 -10.89
N SER A 21 13.85 3.71 -11.34
CA SER A 21 14.53 2.68 -12.15
C SER A 21 14.86 1.40 -11.37
N ASN A 22 15.10 1.48 -10.05
CA ASN A 22 15.32 0.30 -9.19
C ASN A 22 15.00 0.59 -7.72
N GLN A 23 13.71 0.44 -7.37
CA GLN A 23 13.20 0.76 -6.03
C GLN A 23 13.81 -0.13 -4.95
N ILE A 24 13.99 -1.43 -5.23
CA ILE A 24 14.53 -2.39 -4.25
C ILE A 24 15.94 -1.94 -3.80
N LYS A 25 16.83 -1.70 -4.77
CA LYS A 25 18.20 -1.25 -4.48
C LYS A 25 18.22 0.08 -3.74
N ALA A 26 17.33 1.00 -4.11
CA ALA A 26 17.26 2.31 -3.48
C ALA A 26 16.76 2.22 -2.03
N TYR A 27 15.77 1.37 -1.74
CA TYR A 27 15.28 1.11 -0.39
C TYR A 27 16.31 0.37 0.47
N ASP A 28 17.09 -0.55 -0.11
CA ASP A 28 18.21 -1.20 0.58
C ASP A 28 19.26 -0.17 1.02
N ALA A 29 19.64 0.74 0.13
CA ALA A 29 20.57 1.82 0.47
C ALA A 29 20.03 2.70 1.61
N MET A 30 18.73 3.01 1.60
CA MET A 30 18.09 3.79 2.68
C MET A 30 18.08 3.02 4.02
N ARG A 31 17.76 1.72 4.03
CA ARG A 31 17.84 0.87 5.24
C ARG A 31 19.23 0.92 5.89
N HIS A 32 20.29 0.99 5.10
CA HIS A 32 21.66 1.09 5.60
C HIS A 32 22.07 2.51 6.02
N ARG A 33 21.66 3.54 5.28
CA ARG A 33 22.13 4.92 5.46
C ARG A 33 21.25 5.76 6.39
N CYS A 34 19.94 5.80 6.13
CA CYS A 34 18.98 6.68 6.81
C CYS A 34 17.61 5.98 6.84
N GLN A 35 17.27 5.41 8.00
CA GLN A 35 16.11 4.50 8.14
C GLN A 35 14.78 5.23 8.26
N VAL A 36 14.83 6.54 8.57
CA VAL A 36 13.71 7.47 8.59
C VAL A 36 14.13 8.70 7.80
N ALA A 37 13.52 8.92 6.64
CA ALA A 37 13.92 9.97 5.71
C ALA A 37 12.75 10.91 5.41
N LEU A 38 13.04 12.18 5.19
CA LEU A 38 12.04 13.17 4.81
C LEU A 38 12.07 13.38 3.30
N SER A 39 10.89 13.29 2.70
CA SER A 39 10.66 13.67 1.30
C SER A 39 9.64 14.80 1.20
N ASP A 40 9.80 15.67 0.21
CA ASP A 40 8.79 16.69 -0.11
C ASP A 40 7.48 16.07 -0.65
N TYR A 41 7.54 14.81 -1.12
CA TYR A 41 6.41 14.16 -1.77
C TYR A 41 5.54 13.33 -0.82
N LEU A 42 6.14 12.46 0.00
CA LEU A 42 5.43 11.56 0.92
C LEU A 42 5.60 11.95 2.40
N GLY A 43 6.31 13.04 2.70
CA GLY A 43 6.72 13.33 4.06
C GLY A 43 7.73 12.29 4.56
N TRP A 44 7.55 11.82 5.79
CA TRP A 44 8.44 10.85 6.43
C TRP A 44 8.26 9.43 5.87
N SER A 45 9.36 8.80 5.49
CA SER A 45 9.43 7.42 5.00
C SER A 45 10.16 6.53 6.00
N LEU A 46 9.58 5.38 6.32
CA LEU A 46 10.17 4.35 7.18
C LEU A 46 10.68 3.19 6.32
N PHE A 47 11.94 2.79 6.49
CA PHE A 47 12.56 1.78 5.62
C PHE A 47 12.77 0.42 6.30
N ARG A 48 12.76 0.35 7.63
CA ARG A 48 12.89 -0.90 8.37
C ARG A 48 11.52 -1.56 8.57
N HIS A 49 11.50 -2.87 8.44
CA HIS A 49 10.31 -3.67 8.72
C HIS A 49 9.75 -3.41 10.13
N GLU A 50 10.63 -3.37 11.15
CA GLU A 50 10.21 -3.15 12.54
C GLU A 50 9.49 -1.80 12.76
N ASP A 51 9.94 -0.75 12.09
CA ASP A 51 9.37 0.58 12.23
C ASP A 51 8.05 0.69 11.47
N VAL A 52 7.97 0.09 10.28
CA VAL A 52 6.74 0.01 9.49
C VAL A 52 5.67 -0.79 10.24
N ALA A 53 6.02 -1.97 10.76
CA ALA A 53 5.09 -2.79 11.53
C ALA A 53 4.58 -2.06 12.79
N ARG A 54 5.48 -1.41 13.54
CA ARG A 54 5.10 -0.60 14.70
C ARG A 54 4.13 0.52 14.33
N ALA A 55 4.40 1.23 13.24
CA ALA A 55 3.52 2.31 12.78
C ALA A 55 2.14 1.80 12.34
N LEU A 56 2.07 0.62 11.71
CA LEU A 56 0.82 -0.02 11.32
C LEU A 56 -0.02 -0.48 12.52
N ASP A 57 0.64 -0.97 13.58
CA ASP A 57 -0.05 -1.46 14.78
C ASP A 57 -0.47 -0.33 15.76
N ASP A 58 0.26 0.79 15.77
CA ASP A 58 -0.02 1.95 16.64
C ASP A 58 -0.83 3.04 15.93
N HIS A 59 -2.09 2.72 15.63
CA HIS A 59 -3.03 3.67 15.01
C HIS A 59 -3.39 4.88 15.91
N GLN A 60 -3.06 4.83 17.21
CA GLN A 60 -3.29 5.96 18.12
C GLN A 60 -2.26 7.06 17.89
N THR A 61 -1.01 6.67 17.66
CA THR A 61 0.07 7.59 17.30
C THR A 61 0.06 7.91 15.80
N PHE A 62 -0.19 6.92 14.94
CA PHE A 62 -0.16 7.02 13.49
C PHE A 62 -1.56 6.88 12.88
N SER A 63 -2.34 7.95 13.01
CA SER A 63 -3.72 8.03 12.51
C SER A 63 -3.82 7.84 10.99
N SER A 64 -4.91 7.18 10.55
CA SER A 64 -5.26 7.09 9.11
C SER A 64 -6.08 8.29 8.61
N VAL A 65 -6.44 9.24 9.47
CA VAL A 65 -7.22 10.44 9.13
C VAL A 65 -6.31 11.53 8.54
N VAL A 66 -5.74 11.25 7.38
CA VAL A 66 -4.70 12.09 6.74
C VAL A 66 -5.12 12.75 5.43
N SER A 67 -6.17 12.24 4.78
CA SER A 67 -6.64 12.71 3.47
C SER A 67 -7.91 13.55 3.59
N ARG A 68 -8.01 14.59 2.75
CA ARG A 68 -9.27 15.34 2.57
C ARG A 68 -10.36 14.53 1.87
N HIS A 69 -9.97 13.51 1.10
CA HIS A 69 -10.89 12.59 0.45
C HIS A 69 -10.92 11.30 1.27
N LEU A 70 -12.03 11.10 1.97
CA LEU A 70 -12.21 9.98 2.88
C LEU A 70 -12.39 8.66 2.11
N SER A 71 -11.49 7.70 2.34
CA SER A 71 -11.67 6.31 1.91
C SER A 71 -12.32 5.51 3.03
N VAL A 72 -13.47 4.89 2.80
CA VAL A 72 -14.18 4.12 3.83
C VAL A 72 -13.83 2.64 3.68
N PRO A 73 -13.29 1.96 4.72
CA PRO A 73 -12.96 2.46 6.05
C PRO A 73 -11.51 2.95 6.20
N SER A 74 -10.65 2.77 5.19
CA SER A 74 -9.19 2.90 5.30
C SER A 74 -8.66 4.28 5.71
N GLY A 75 -9.46 5.34 5.63
CA GLY A 75 -9.13 6.71 6.06
C GLY A 75 -9.73 7.09 7.41
N MET A 76 -10.07 6.11 8.26
CA MET A 76 -10.70 6.29 9.56
C MET A 76 -9.89 5.61 10.66
N ASP A 77 -10.01 6.13 11.89
CA ASP A 77 -9.57 5.44 13.10
C ASP A 77 -10.77 4.87 13.89
N PRO A 78 -10.54 3.95 14.84
CA PRO A 78 -11.55 3.57 15.82
C PRO A 78 -12.09 4.79 16.60
N PRO A 79 -13.36 4.78 17.01
CA PRO A 79 -14.34 3.69 16.88
C PRO A 79 -15.06 3.65 15.52
N LEU A 80 -14.94 4.70 14.68
CA LEU A 80 -15.67 4.80 13.41
C LEU A 80 -15.20 3.73 12.41
N HIS A 81 -13.88 3.54 12.28
CA HIS A 81 -13.30 2.46 11.49
C HIS A 81 -13.90 1.10 11.87
N THR A 82 -13.96 0.79 13.18
CA THR A 82 -14.46 -0.48 13.71
C THR A 82 -15.90 -0.76 13.29
N ALA A 83 -16.77 0.26 13.31
CA ALA A 83 -18.16 0.10 12.92
C ALA A 83 -18.29 -0.26 11.43
N TYR A 84 -17.60 0.46 10.54
CA TYR A 84 -17.62 0.18 9.10
C TYR A 84 -16.94 -1.14 8.74
N ARG A 85 -15.79 -1.41 9.36
CA ARG A 85 -15.02 -2.64 9.14
C ARG A 85 -15.88 -3.88 9.44
N ARG A 86 -16.61 -3.88 10.56
CA ARG A 86 -17.55 -4.97 10.92
C ARG A 86 -18.67 -5.18 9.89
N LEU A 87 -19.15 -4.11 9.24
CA LEU A 87 -20.17 -4.25 8.19
C LEU A 87 -19.61 -4.92 6.94
N ILE A 88 -18.39 -4.52 6.54
CA ILE A 88 -17.71 -4.96 5.31
C ILE A 88 -17.17 -6.39 5.45
N GLU A 89 -16.55 -6.74 6.58
CA GLU A 89 -15.88 -8.04 6.78
C GLU A 89 -16.80 -9.24 6.58
N ARG A 90 -18.10 -9.09 6.85
CA ARG A 90 -19.11 -10.14 6.61
C ARG A 90 -19.19 -10.58 5.14
N HIS A 91 -18.81 -9.73 4.20
CA HIS A 91 -18.76 -10.07 2.79
C HIS A 91 -17.53 -10.90 2.41
N PHE A 92 -16.53 -10.97 3.31
CA PHE A 92 -15.27 -11.69 3.13
C PHE A 92 -15.15 -12.90 4.06
N GLU A 93 -16.26 -13.38 4.62
CA GLU A 93 -16.31 -14.60 5.42
C GLU A 93 -15.84 -15.82 4.59
N PRO A 94 -15.15 -16.80 5.21
CA PRO A 94 -14.60 -17.96 4.48
C PRO A 94 -15.62 -18.65 3.58
N GLN A 95 -16.83 -18.90 4.09
CA GLN A 95 -17.90 -19.53 3.30
C GLN A 95 -18.32 -18.72 2.08
N ARG A 96 -18.30 -17.38 2.16
CA ARG A 96 -18.61 -16.51 1.01
C ARG A 96 -17.50 -16.57 -0.03
N VAL A 97 -16.24 -16.51 0.41
CA VAL A 97 -15.08 -16.64 -0.47
C VAL A 97 -15.09 -18.01 -1.16
N GLU A 98 -15.32 -19.09 -0.42
CA GLU A 98 -15.45 -20.45 -0.96
C GLU A 98 -16.60 -20.56 -1.96
N SER A 99 -17.75 -19.92 -1.69
CA SER A 99 -18.88 -19.93 -2.63
C SER A 99 -18.62 -19.13 -3.92
N PHE A 100 -17.74 -18.12 -3.85
CA PHE A 100 -17.38 -17.27 -4.99
C PHE A 100 -16.26 -17.88 -5.83
N GLU A 101 -15.40 -18.69 -5.22
CA GLU A 101 -14.24 -19.32 -5.85
C GLU A 101 -14.55 -20.05 -7.18
N PRO A 102 -15.64 -20.85 -7.32
CA PRO A 102 -15.93 -21.55 -8.56
C PRO A 102 -16.16 -20.60 -9.75
N LEU A 103 -16.79 -19.44 -9.49
CA LEU A 103 -17.01 -18.42 -10.52
C LEU A 103 -15.68 -17.77 -10.93
N CYS A 104 -14.82 -17.40 -9.97
CA CYS A 104 -13.49 -16.89 -10.27
C CYS A 104 -12.66 -17.88 -11.09
N ARG A 105 -12.74 -19.17 -10.74
CA ARG A 105 -12.05 -20.25 -11.45
C ARG A 105 -12.56 -20.40 -12.87
N ALA A 106 -13.86 -20.38 -13.08
CA ALA A 106 -14.47 -20.46 -14.42
C ALA A 106 -14.00 -19.29 -15.30
N ILE A 107 -14.15 -18.05 -14.81
CA ILE A 107 -13.71 -16.84 -15.54
C ILE A 107 -12.22 -16.92 -15.87
N SER A 108 -11.39 -17.32 -14.90
CA SER A 108 -9.95 -17.43 -15.10
C SER A 108 -9.59 -18.51 -16.13
N ALA A 109 -10.28 -19.67 -16.09
CA ALA A 109 -10.08 -20.74 -17.06
C ALA A 109 -10.50 -20.32 -18.47
N ASP A 110 -11.60 -19.59 -18.61
CA ASP A 110 -12.09 -19.08 -19.89
C ASP A 110 -11.12 -18.05 -20.49
N LEU A 111 -10.67 -17.09 -19.68
CA LEU A 111 -9.68 -16.09 -20.10
C LEU A 111 -8.38 -16.76 -20.56
N VAL A 112 -7.85 -17.71 -19.79
CA VAL A 112 -6.63 -18.45 -20.16
C VAL A 112 -6.84 -19.30 -21.42
N SER A 113 -8.00 -19.92 -21.58
CA SER A 113 -8.32 -20.74 -22.76
C SER A 113 -8.43 -19.91 -24.04
N GLY A 114 -8.78 -18.63 -23.92
CA GLY A 114 -8.82 -17.67 -25.03
C GLY A 114 -7.47 -17.15 -25.48
N LEU A 115 -6.39 -17.39 -24.72
CA LEU A 115 -5.04 -16.95 -25.09
C LEU A 115 -4.45 -17.77 -26.23
N GLU A 116 -3.71 -17.09 -27.12
CA GLU A 116 -2.94 -17.76 -28.17
C GLU A 116 -1.88 -18.69 -27.56
N ARG A 117 -1.87 -19.95 -28.01
CA ARG A 117 -0.90 -20.94 -27.55
C ARG A 117 0.38 -20.86 -28.37
N ARG A 118 1.53 -20.98 -27.68
CA ARG A 118 2.88 -20.95 -28.28
C ARG A 118 3.20 -19.62 -28.99
N ALA A 119 2.61 -18.53 -28.50
CA ALA A 119 2.88 -17.18 -28.95
C ALA A 119 3.29 -16.30 -27.76
N GLU A 120 3.98 -15.20 -28.05
CA GLU A 120 4.18 -14.14 -27.08
C GLU A 120 2.88 -13.36 -26.92
N ILE A 121 2.50 -13.09 -25.67
CA ILE A 121 1.28 -12.38 -25.33
C ILE A 121 1.57 -11.18 -24.43
N ASN A 122 0.77 -10.13 -24.55
CA ASN A 122 0.71 -9.06 -23.58
C ASN A 122 -0.33 -9.41 -22.52
N LEU A 123 0.13 -9.88 -21.36
CA LEU A 123 -0.72 -10.33 -20.26
C LEU A 123 -1.70 -9.23 -19.79
N VAL A 124 -1.27 -7.96 -19.77
CA VAL A 124 -2.08 -6.86 -19.26
C VAL A 124 -3.27 -6.57 -20.17
N THR A 125 -3.11 -6.66 -21.49
CA THR A 125 -4.20 -6.34 -22.43
C THR A 125 -4.97 -7.56 -22.92
N GLN A 126 -4.43 -8.77 -22.72
CA GLN A 126 -5.01 -10.01 -23.25
C GLN A 126 -5.54 -10.94 -22.15
N LEU A 127 -5.21 -10.72 -20.87
CA LEU A 127 -5.75 -11.48 -19.74
C LEU A 127 -6.49 -10.61 -18.70
N ALA A 128 -6.02 -9.39 -18.45
CA ALA A 128 -6.57 -8.46 -17.44
C ALA A 128 -7.39 -7.33 -18.07
#